data_AF-A0AAE1RLF6-F1
#
_entry.id   AF-A0AAE1RLF6-F1
#
_cell.length_a   1.000
_cell.length_b   1.000
_cell.length_c   1.000
_cell.angle_alpha   90.00
_cell.angle_beta   90.00
_cell.angle_gamma   90.00
#
_symmetry.space_group_name_H-M   'P 1'
#
loop_
_entity.id
_entity.type
_entity.pdbx_description
1 polymer ?
#
loop_
_entity_poly.entity_id
_entity_poly.type
_entity_poly.pdbx_seq_one_letter_code
_entity_poly.pdbx_strand_id
1 'polypeptide(L)'
;MALLKLGSKSEAFCCEGQAWRCKSGLPSDITIEIGEMSFYLHKFPLLSRSALLENLMSESTKEDGSVCILQLSDIPGGAKAFELVAKFCYGVRFELTPLNVVTLRCASEYLQMTNEYGEGNLVSQTESFLNDVFVNWTDTIKALETCEEVLSYAEELHIVSRCINSLAMKACNDSKLLNWPVMENGNDSSTTGADVWNGISTGTKPQPMTDDWWYEDVSFLSLPLYKRLIQAVEAGGMRPENISGALVFYAKKYVPLMNRQSSFKDVTHVKSGSTPSEADQRALLEEIVELLPKQKGVTETRFLLRLLRTAMMLQASPACRLNLEGRAHPWLTDIEREQICRLMNCQKLSLEASTHAAQNERLPLRVIVQVLFFEQLRLRTSISGWFFVSENLENSQNFSGALGQHADNAARGRGASVEDMRERVSELEKECNSMKEEFQKMVKTKRRWNIFCRRKSQCNSKSGKPSEGARCQTVPKIATCQTVPRIN
;
A
#
# COMPACT_ATOMS: atom_id res chain seq x y z
N MET A 1 -8.49 -23.32 19.57
CA MET A 1 -9.77 -22.80 19.09
C MET A 1 -10.75 -22.85 20.23
N ALA A 2 -11.12 -21.68 20.74
CA ALA A 2 -12.15 -21.55 21.76
C ALA A 2 -13.45 -22.20 21.27
N LEU A 3 -14.13 -22.89 22.18
CA LEU A 3 -15.39 -23.57 21.88
C LEU A 3 -16.24 -23.63 23.14
N LEU A 4 -17.49 -23.20 23.03
CA LEU A 4 -18.46 -23.25 24.13
C LEU A 4 -19.71 -23.99 23.65
N LYS A 5 -20.16 -24.99 24.41
CA LYS A 5 -21.36 -25.78 24.11
C LYS A 5 -22.53 -25.21 24.88
N LEU A 6 -23.60 -24.86 24.16
CA LEU A 6 -24.86 -24.39 24.74
C LEU A 6 -25.96 -25.41 24.50
N GLY A 7 -26.94 -25.47 25.41
CA GLY A 7 -28.08 -26.38 25.33
C GLY A 7 -27.80 -27.81 25.82
N SER A 8 -28.86 -28.56 26.08
CA SER A 8 -28.80 -29.94 26.61
C SER A 8 -29.63 -30.95 25.83
N LYS A 9 -30.61 -30.49 25.03
CA LYS A 9 -31.48 -31.35 24.24
C LYS A 9 -30.81 -31.78 22.92
N SER A 10 -31.18 -32.94 22.42
CA SER A 10 -30.77 -33.45 21.11
C SER A 10 -31.37 -32.62 19.96
N GLU A 11 -30.86 -32.81 18.74
CA GLU A 11 -31.33 -32.13 17.54
C GLU A 11 -32.85 -32.33 17.36
N ALA A 12 -33.59 -31.22 17.42
CA ALA A 12 -35.05 -31.20 17.36
C ALA A 12 -35.57 -30.57 16.07
N PHE A 13 -34.68 -30.12 15.19
CA PHE A 13 -35.05 -29.45 13.94
C PHE A 13 -34.78 -30.32 12.71
N CYS A 14 -35.61 -30.15 11.69
CA CYS A 14 -35.41 -30.70 10.35
C CYS A 14 -35.34 -29.53 9.35
N CYS A 15 -34.38 -29.58 8.44
CA CYS A 15 -34.33 -28.67 7.29
C CYS A 15 -34.70 -29.46 6.03
N GLU A 16 -35.80 -29.07 5.38
CA GLU A 16 -36.27 -29.64 4.12
C GLU A 16 -36.37 -28.53 3.09
N GLY A 17 -35.34 -28.38 2.26
CA GLY A 17 -35.25 -27.30 1.28
C GLY A 17 -35.16 -25.92 1.97
N GLN A 18 -36.16 -25.08 1.76
CA GLN A 18 -36.27 -23.73 2.33
C GLN A 18 -37.12 -23.69 3.62
N ALA A 19 -37.48 -24.84 4.18
CA ALA A 19 -38.33 -24.95 5.37
C ALA A 19 -37.60 -25.61 6.55
N TRP A 20 -37.52 -24.88 7.67
CA TRP A 20 -37.06 -25.39 8.96
C TRP A 20 -38.24 -25.74 9.85
N ARG A 21 -38.32 -26.98 10.32
CA ARG A 21 -39.44 -27.46 11.15
C ARG A 21 -38.97 -28.08 12.45
N CYS A 22 -39.72 -27.83 13.53
CA CYS A 22 -39.50 -28.48 14.82
C CYS A 22 -40.20 -29.85 14.88
N LYS A 23 -39.48 -30.92 15.26
CA LYS A 23 -39.98 -32.30 15.37
C LYS A 23 -40.72 -32.59 16.70
N SER A 24 -41.36 -31.60 17.29
CA SER A 24 -41.97 -31.73 18.62
C SER A 24 -43.25 -32.58 18.67
N GLY A 25 -43.79 -32.98 17.51
CA GLY A 25 -45.07 -33.67 17.39
C GLY A 25 -46.30 -32.75 17.54
N LEU A 26 -46.09 -31.48 17.92
CA LEU A 26 -47.13 -30.45 17.97
C LEU A 26 -47.13 -29.62 16.67
N PRO A 27 -48.30 -29.11 16.24
CA PRO A 27 -48.38 -28.18 15.13
C PRO A 27 -47.71 -26.84 15.49
N SER A 28 -47.00 -26.27 14.54
CA SER A 28 -46.41 -24.93 14.68
C SER A 28 -47.49 -23.85 14.78
N ASP A 29 -47.34 -22.93 15.72
CA ASP A 29 -48.26 -21.81 15.96
C ASP A 29 -47.68 -20.45 15.48
N ILE A 30 -46.43 -20.47 14.99
CA ILE A 30 -45.74 -19.34 14.38
C ILE A 30 -44.83 -19.77 13.23
N THR A 31 -44.78 -18.93 12.19
CA THR A 31 -43.81 -19.00 11.10
C THR A 31 -42.97 -17.72 11.09
N ILE A 32 -41.65 -17.87 11.06
CA ILE A 32 -40.70 -16.75 10.93
C ILE A 32 -40.04 -16.85 9.56
N GLU A 33 -40.17 -15.79 8.76
CA GLU A 33 -39.62 -15.70 7.41
C GLU A 33 -38.38 -14.80 7.40
N ILE A 34 -37.26 -15.35 6.91
CA ILE A 34 -35.97 -14.65 6.81
C ILE A 34 -35.39 -14.90 5.42
N GLY A 35 -35.51 -13.89 4.55
CA GLY A 35 -35.17 -14.03 3.15
C GLY A 35 -36.01 -15.14 2.50
N GLU A 36 -35.35 -16.16 1.96
CA GLU A 36 -36.01 -17.31 1.33
C GLU A 36 -36.33 -18.44 2.34
N MET A 37 -35.90 -18.32 3.60
CA MET A 37 -36.03 -19.39 4.58
C MET A 37 -37.25 -19.19 5.48
N SER A 38 -38.04 -20.24 5.68
CA SER A 38 -39.21 -20.25 6.57
C SER A 38 -38.99 -21.16 7.77
N PHE A 39 -39.13 -20.63 8.98
CA PHE A 39 -38.99 -21.35 10.25
C PHE A 39 -40.36 -21.59 10.88
N TYR A 40 -40.79 -22.85 10.94
CA TYR A 40 -42.05 -23.29 11.55
C TYR A 40 -41.80 -23.69 13.00
N LEU A 41 -42.18 -22.82 13.93
CA LEU A 41 -41.78 -22.83 15.33
C LEU A 41 -43.00 -22.75 16.27
N HIS A 42 -42.71 -22.59 17.56
CA HIS A 42 -43.67 -22.42 18.65
C HIS A 42 -43.43 -21.06 19.32
N LYS A 43 -44.49 -20.33 19.66
CA LYS A 43 -44.40 -19.00 20.29
C LYS A 43 -43.67 -19.05 21.62
N PHE A 44 -44.05 -19.98 22.51
CA PHE A 44 -43.58 -20.01 23.90
C PHE A 44 -42.03 -20.04 24.05
N PRO A 45 -41.28 -20.95 23.39
CA PRO A 45 -39.81 -20.93 23.47
C PRO A 45 -39.17 -19.60 23.06
N LEU A 46 -39.73 -18.92 22.06
CA LEU A 46 -39.20 -17.66 21.54
C LEU A 46 -39.52 -16.48 22.47
N LEU A 47 -40.78 -16.35 22.88
CA LEU A 47 -41.27 -15.30 23.79
C LEU A 47 -40.53 -15.32 25.12
N SER A 48 -40.20 -16.51 25.62
CA SER A 48 -39.48 -16.65 26.89
C SER A 48 -38.06 -16.09 26.87
N ARG A 49 -37.51 -15.73 25.70
CA ARG A 49 -36.09 -15.36 25.52
C ARG A 49 -35.83 -14.06 24.78
N SER A 50 -36.84 -13.46 24.12
CA SER A 50 -36.64 -12.31 23.23
C SER A 50 -37.73 -11.26 23.41
N ALA A 51 -37.33 -10.05 23.80
CA ALA A 51 -38.23 -8.91 23.94
C ALA A 51 -38.80 -8.45 22.60
N LEU A 52 -37.97 -8.41 21.54
CA LEU A 52 -38.41 -7.98 20.22
C LEU A 52 -39.49 -8.93 19.68
N LEU A 53 -39.27 -10.24 19.79
CA LEU A 53 -40.24 -11.22 19.32
C LEU A 53 -41.54 -11.16 20.13
N GLU A 54 -41.48 -10.88 21.43
CA GLU A 54 -42.67 -10.63 22.24
C GLU A 54 -43.48 -9.44 21.75
N ASN A 55 -42.82 -8.30 21.53
CA ASN A 55 -43.49 -7.10 21.02
C ASN A 55 -44.12 -7.34 19.64
N LEU A 56 -43.37 -7.91 18.69
CA LEU A 56 -43.86 -8.20 17.34
C LEU A 56 -45.03 -9.20 17.34
N MET A 57 -45.00 -10.20 18.21
CA MET A 57 -46.11 -11.16 18.33
C MET A 57 -47.35 -10.55 18.98
N SER A 58 -47.18 -9.61 19.92
CA SER A 58 -48.30 -8.90 20.55
C SER A 58 -49.01 -7.94 19.60
N GLU A 59 -48.27 -7.35 18.66
CA GLU A 59 -48.82 -6.44 17.64
C GLU A 59 -49.52 -7.19 16.49
N SER A 60 -49.15 -8.45 16.27
CA SER A 60 -49.61 -9.26 15.13
C SER A 60 -50.73 -10.25 15.45
N THR A 61 -51.23 -10.29 16.69
CA THR A 61 -52.34 -11.17 17.10
C THR A 61 -53.60 -10.88 16.28
N LYS A 62 -53.84 -11.73 15.27
CA LYS A 62 -55.11 -11.83 14.53
C LYS A 62 -56.09 -12.65 15.38
N GLU A 63 -57.33 -12.17 15.53
CA GLU A 63 -58.38 -12.83 16.34
C GLU A 63 -58.82 -14.21 15.79
N ASP A 64 -58.43 -14.55 14.56
CA ASP A 64 -58.97 -15.68 13.80
C ASP A 64 -58.28 -17.05 14.05
N GLY A 65 -57.38 -17.16 15.04
CA GLY A 65 -56.70 -18.43 15.36
C GLY A 65 -55.76 -18.96 14.27
N SER A 66 -55.48 -18.17 13.22
CA SER A 66 -54.51 -18.50 12.17
C SER A 66 -53.06 -18.44 12.67
N VAL A 67 -52.17 -19.24 12.07
CA VAL A 67 -50.71 -19.23 12.33
C VAL A 67 -50.16 -17.81 12.17
N CYS A 68 -49.42 -17.34 13.17
CA CYS A 68 -48.77 -16.04 13.14
C CYS A 68 -47.58 -16.08 12.17
N ILE A 69 -47.51 -15.15 11.22
CA ILE A 69 -46.36 -15.05 10.28
C ILE A 69 -45.62 -13.75 10.59
N LEU A 70 -44.34 -13.85 10.92
CA LEU A 70 -43.46 -12.71 11.16
C LEU A 70 -42.32 -12.69 10.14
N GLN A 71 -42.02 -11.50 9.61
CA GLN A 71 -40.92 -11.31 8.68
C GLN A 71 -39.75 -10.61 9.39
N LEU A 72 -38.57 -11.23 9.36
CA LEU A 72 -37.34 -10.73 10.00
C LEU A 72 -36.22 -10.60 8.96
N SER A 73 -36.48 -9.83 7.90
CA SER A 73 -35.54 -9.63 6.78
C SER A 73 -34.19 -9.05 7.23
N ASP A 74 -34.20 -8.20 8.26
CA ASP A 74 -33.07 -7.36 8.64
C ASP A 74 -32.21 -7.96 9.77
N ILE A 75 -32.45 -9.22 10.15
CA ILE A 75 -31.68 -9.86 11.21
C ILE A 75 -30.21 -10.04 10.78
N PRO A 76 -29.23 -9.54 11.57
CA PRO A 76 -27.82 -9.69 11.23
C PRO A 76 -27.41 -11.17 11.21
N GLY A 77 -26.64 -11.55 10.18
CA GLY A 77 -26.26 -12.95 9.93
C GLY A 77 -27.37 -13.82 9.32
N GLY A 78 -28.56 -13.25 9.10
CA GLY A 78 -29.67 -13.88 8.36
C GLY A 78 -30.15 -15.20 8.97
N ALA A 79 -30.66 -16.08 8.10
CA ALA A 79 -31.26 -17.35 8.52
C ALA A 79 -30.30 -18.28 9.28
N LYS A 80 -29.00 -18.23 8.97
CA LYS A 80 -27.97 -19.03 9.66
C LYS A 80 -27.81 -18.61 11.13
N ALA A 81 -27.77 -17.31 11.40
CA ALA A 81 -27.72 -16.81 12.77
C ALA A 81 -29.03 -17.14 13.51
N PHE A 82 -30.17 -16.98 12.84
CA PHE A 82 -31.47 -17.30 13.42
C PHE A 82 -31.64 -18.79 13.75
N GLU A 83 -31.07 -19.71 12.97
CA GLU A 83 -31.05 -21.13 13.31
C GLU A 83 -30.45 -21.37 14.70
N LEU A 84 -29.31 -20.73 15.00
CA LEU A 84 -28.65 -20.86 16.31
C LEU A 84 -29.47 -20.19 17.42
N VAL A 85 -30.12 -19.07 17.14
CA VAL A 85 -31.09 -18.44 18.05
C VAL A 85 -32.24 -19.41 18.37
N ALA A 86 -32.85 -20.02 17.36
CA ALA A 86 -33.93 -20.97 17.55
C ALA A 86 -33.46 -22.18 18.36
N LYS A 87 -32.27 -22.72 18.06
CA LYS A 87 -31.66 -23.79 18.87
C LYS A 87 -31.49 -23.38 20.33
N PHE A 88 -31.02 -22.16 20.59
CA PHE A 88 -30.89 -21.62 21.94
C PHE A 88 -32.25 -21.54 22.66
N CYS A 89 -33.27 -20.93 22.03
CA CYS A 89 -34.61 -20.79 22.62
C CYS A 89 -35.25 -22.14 22.98
N TYR A 90 -34.99 -23.18 22.18
CA TYR A 90 -35.51 -24.52 22.44
C TYR A 90 -34.66 -25.35 23.41
N GLY A 91 -33.46 -24.86 23.76
CA GLY A 91 -32.48 -25.58 24.56
C GLY A 91 -31.81 -26.74 23.82
N VAL A 92 -31.85 -26.72 22.49
CA VAL A 92 -31.16 -27.67 21.61
C VAL A 92 -29.67 -27.39 21.65
N ARG A 93 -28.87 -28.47 21.67
CA ARG A 93 -27.43 -28.35 21.76
C ARG A 93 -26.84 -27.76 20.47
N PHE A 94 -25.99 -26.74 20.63
CA PHE A 94 -25.15 -26.20 19.55
C PHE A 94 -23.82 -25.68 20.11
N GLU A 95 -22.91 -25.33 19.21
CA GLU A 95 -21.55 -24.91 19.57
C GLU A 95 -21.29 -23.46 19.13
N LEU A 96 -20.82 -22.65 20.08
CA LEU A 96 -20.24 -21.34 19.83
C LEU A 96 -18.77 -21.50 19.44
N THR A 97 -18.41 -20.81 18.38
CA THR A 97 -17.07 -20.82 17.79
C THR A 97 -16.71 -19.40 17.35
N PRO A 98 -15.41 -19.11 17.13
CA PRO A 98 -14.99 -17.82 16.57
C PRO A 98 -15.63 -17.47 15.22
N LEU A 99 -16.15 -18.48 14.49
CA LEU A 99 -16.77 -18.31 13.17
C LEU A 99 -18.27 -17.96 13.22
N ASN A 100 -18.92 -18.06 14.38
CA ASN A 100 -20.35 -17.78 14.50
C ASN A 100 -20.71 -16.83 15.65
N VAL A 101 -19.80 -16.59 16.60
CA VAL A 101 -20.12 -15.78 17.78
C VAL A 101 -20.45 -14.34 17.42
N VAL A 102 -19.78 -13.74 16.45
CA VAL A 102 -20.00 -12.32 16.09
C VAL A 102 -21.39 -12.12 15.50
N THR A 103 -21.76 -12.94 14.52
CA THR A 103 -23.08 -12.88 13.89
C THR A 103 -24.18 -13.18 14.90
N LEU A 104 -23.97 -14.14 15.80
CA LEU A 104 -24.92 -14.47 16.87
C LEU A 104 -25.01 -13.39 17.96
N ARG A 105 -23.91 -12.71 18.29
CA ARG A 105 -23.89 -11.57 19.21
C ARG A 105 -24.69 -10.40 18.63
N CYS A 106 -24.56 -10.13 17.34
CA CYS A 106 -25.35 -9.10 16.65
C CYS A 106 -26.82 -9.50 16.57
N ALA A 107 -27.13 -10.76 16.22
CA ALA A 107 -28.50 -11.26 16.15
C ALA A 107 -29.21 -11.24 17.51
N SER A 108 -28.49 -11.59 18.58
CA SER A 108 -29.03 -11.56 19.94
C SER A 108 -29.27 -10.14 20.44
N GLU A 109 -28.46 -9.16 20.03
CA GLU A 109 -28.74 -7.74 20.28
C GLU A 109 -30.00 -7.29 19.56
N TYR A 110 -30.09 -7.56 18.25
CA TYR A 110 -31.24 -7.20 17.42
C TYR A 110 -32.55 -7.77 18.00
N LEU A 111 -32.53 -9.04 18.41
CA LEU A 111 -33.67 -9.71 19.03
C LEU A 111 -33.89 -9.36 20.51
N GLN A 112 -33.07 -8.48 21.09
CA GLN A 112 -33.15 -8.06 22.49
C GLN A 112 -33.17 -9.26 23.45
N MET A 113 -32.26 -10.23 23.25
CA MET A 113 -32.15 -11.44 24.06
C MET A 113 -31.30 -11.20 25.31
N THR A 114 -31.78 -10.30 26.17
CA THR A 114 -31.10 -9.84 27.39
C THR A 114 -31.41 -10.75 28.59
N ASN A 115 -30.67 -10.56 29.69
CA ASN A 115 -30.89 -11.33 30.92
C ASN A 115 -32.24 -11.03 31.60
N GLU A 116 -32.97 -9.99 31.17
CA GLU A 116 -34.33 -9.71 31.63
C GLU A 116 -35.30 -10.82 31.22
N TYR A 117 -35.02 -11.48 30.09
CA TYR A 117 -35.76 -12.63 29.54
C TYR A 117 -35.12 -13.97 29.90
N GLY A 118 -34.50 -14.03 31.09
CA GLY A 118 -33.95 -15.26 31.67
C GLY A 118 -32.43 -15.19 31.85
N GLU A 119 -31.96 -15.76 32.96
CA GLU A 119 -30.55 -15.78 33.31
C GLU A 119 -29.71 -16.51 32.26
N GLY A 120 -28.52 -15.96 31.97
CA GLY A 120 -27.59 -16.50 30.99
C GLY A 120 -28.16 -16.48 29.56
N ASN A 121 -28.91 -15.42 29.20
CA ASN A 121 -29.46 -15.26 27.86
C ASN A 121 -28.35 -14.99 26.83
N LEU A 122 -28.70 -15.06 25.55
CA LEU A 122 -27.75 -15.18 24.45
C LEU A 122 -26.78 -14.00 24.32
N VAL A 123 -27.22 -12.78 24.64
CA VAL A 123 -26.33 -11.60 24.70
C VAL A 123 -25.21 -11.84 25.71
N SER A 124 -25.53 -12.27 26.93
CA SER A 124 -24.50 -12.49 27.97
C SER A 124 -23.56 -13.65 27.64
N GLN A 125 -24.08 -14.74 27.07
CA GLN A 125 -23.30 -15.92 26.70
C GLN A 125 -22.31 -15.62 25.58
N THR A 126 -22.79 -14.93 24.53
CA THR A 126 -21.94 -14.56 23.39
C THR A 126 -20.91 -13.51 23.79
N GLU A 127 -21.26 -12.57 24.67
CA GLU A 127 -20.31 -11.58 25.20
C GLU A 127 -19.20 -12.22 26.05
N SER A 128 -19.54 -13.16 26.93
CA SER A 128 -18.55 -13.90 27.72
C SER A 128 -17.60 -14.68 26.80
N PHE A 129 -18.15 -15.39 25.80
CA PHE A 129 -17.33 -16.17 24.88
C PHE A 129 -16.44 -15.29 23.98
N LEU A 130 -16.90 -14.10 23.57
CA LEU A 130 -16.07 -13.13 22.85
C LEU A 130 -14.85 -12.71 23.65
N ASN A 131 -14.98 -12.52 24.97
CA ASN A 131 -13.83 -12.20 25.83
C ASN A 131 -12.77 -13.31 25.81
N ASP A 132 -13.19 -14.57 25.82
CA ASP A 132 -12.28 -15.72 25.70
C ASP A 132 -11.62 -15.77 24.31
N VAL A 133 -12.39 -15.47 23.25
CA VAL A 133 -11.89 -15.41 21.87
C VAL A 133 -10.79 -14.36 21.73
N PHE A 134 -10.94 -13.18 22.34
CA PHE A 134 -9.92 -12.13 22.24
C PHE A 134 -8.59 -12.51 22.89
N VAL A 135 -8.54 -13.52 23.77
CA VAL A 135 -7.28 -13.96 24.36
C VAL A 135 -6.40 -14.67 23.33
N ASN A 136 -7.00 -15.38 22.37
CA ASN A 136 -6.27 -16.18 21.38
C ASN A 136 -6.13 -15.43 20.04
N TRP A 137 -4.90 -15.37 19.50
CA TRP A 137 -4.58 -14.69 18.25
C TRP A 137 -5.41 -15.20 17.06
N THR A 138 -5.33 -16.49 16.77
CA THR A 138 -6.01 -17.12 15.62
C THR A 138 -7.53 -17.01 15.72
N ASP A 139 -8.08 -17.17 16.93
CA ASP A 139 -9.52 -17.08 17.14
C ASP A 139 -10.00 -15.61 16.99
N THR A 140 -9.19 -14.63 17.41
CA THR A 140 -9.50 -13.20 17.21
C THR A 140 -9.50 -12.83 15.72
N ILE A 141 -8.56 -13.35 14.91
CA ILE A 141 -8.54 -13.12 13.46
C ILE A 141 -9.83 -13.64 12.82
N LYS A 142 -10.21 -14.88 13.13
CA LYS A 142 -11.46 -15.48 12.61
C LYS A 142 -12.69 -14.66 12.99
N ALA A 143 -12.77 -14.20 14.25
CA ALA A 143 -13.87 -13.34 14.68
C ALA A 143 -13.88 -12.00 13.92
N LEU A 144 -12.70 -11.40 13.69
CA LEU A 144 -12.58 -10.18 12.91
C LEU A 144 -13.05 -10.37 11.45
N GLU A 145 -12.70 -11.48 10.80
CA GLU A 145 -13.19 -11.82 9.46
C GLU A 145 -14.72 -11.91 9.41
N THR A 146 -15.35 -12.55 10.41
CA THR A 146 -16.82 -12.66 10.47
C THR A 146 -17.54 -11.33 10.69
N CYS A 147 -16.83 -10.29 11.14
CA CYS A 147 -17.43 -8.96 11.28
C CYS A 147 -17.84 -8.37 9.92
N GLU A 148 -17.23 -8.79 8.80
CA GLU A 148 -17.58 -8.26 7.48
C GLU A 148 -19.02 -8.57 7.07
N GLU A 149 -19.56 -9.72 7.51
CA GLU A 149 -20.94 -10.13 7.21
C GLU A 149 -21.99 -9.26 7.94
N VAL A 150 -21.60 -8.62 9.05
CA VAL A 150 -22.48 -7.88 9.96
C VAL A 150 -21.87 -6.55 10.39
N LEU A 151 -21.16 -5.88 9.47
CA LEU A 151 -20.24 -4.78 9.79
C LEU A 151 -20.89 -3.64 10.58
N SER A 152 -22.09 -3.20 10.21
CA SER A 152 -22.80 -2.10 10.91
C SER A 152 -23.02 -2.42 12.39
N TYR A 153 -23.63 -3.56 12.68
CA TYR A 153 -23.88 -4.02 14.05
C TYR A 153 -22.58 -4.32 14.81
N ALA A 154 -21.57 -4.89 14.14
CA ALA A 154 -20.29 -5.20 14.76
C ALA A 154 -19.51 -3.94 15.18
N GLU A 155 -19.65 -2.82 14.45
CA GLU A 155 -19.10 -1.52 14.84
C GLU A 155 -19.85 -0.90 16.02
N GLU A 156 -21.19 -0.90 15.98
CA GLU A 156 -22.04 -0.39 17.07
C GLU A 156 -21.78 -1.12 18.39
N LEU A 157 -21.56 -2.43 18.33
CA LEU A 157 -21.20 -3.27 19.47
C LEU A 157 -19.70 -3.25 19.80
N HIS A 158 -18.90 -2.44 19.09
CA HIS A 158 -17.46 -2.29 19.28
C HIS A 158 -16.64 -3.60 19.17
N ILE A 159 -17.18 -4.62 18.49
CA ILE A 159 -16.52 -5.93 18.31
C ILE A 159 -15.30 -5.76 17.40
N VAL A 160 -15.43 -5.03 16.30
CA VAL A 160 -14.34 -4.78 15.36
C VAL A 160 -13.15 -4.10 16.06
N SER A 161 -13.41 -3.02 16.79
CA SER A 161 -12.37 -2.31 17.55
C SER A 161 -11.71 -3.19 18.61
N ARG A 162 -12.47 -4.04 19.31
CA ARG A 162 -11.94 -4.97 20.32
C ARG A 162 -11.04 -6.03 19.70
N CYS A 163 -11.44 -6.62 18.58
CA CYS A 163 -10.59 -7.55 17.81
C CYS A 163 -9.28 -6.87 17.38
N ILE A 164 -9.37 -5.70 16.75
CA ILE A 164 -8.20 -4.97 16.25
C ILE A 164 -7.25 -4.59 17.40
N ASN A 165 -7.77 -4.05 18.50
CA ASN A 165 -6.96 -3.68 19.65
C ASN A 165 -6.29 -4.91 20.29
N SER A 166 -7.02 -6.03 20.39
CA SER A 166 -6.49 -7.29 20.91
C SER A 166 -5.33 -7.81 20.06
N LEU A 167 -5.47 -7.81 18.73
CA LEU A 167 -4.43 -8.21 17.79
C LEU A 167 -3.24 -7.25 17.86
N ALA A 168 -3.48 -5.94 17.81
CA ALA A 168 -2.42 -4.94 17.87
C ALA A 168 -1.59 -5.05 19.16
N MET A 169 -2.25 -5.23 20.32
CA MET A 169 -1.57 -5.43 21.60
C MET A 169 -0.68 -6.68 21.59
N LYS A 170 -1.16 -7.80 21.04
CA LYS A 170 -0.38 -9.04 20.95
C LYS A 170 0.83 -8.87 20.04
N ALA A 171 0.63 -8.33 18.84
CA ALA A 171 1.71 -8.07 17.89
C ALA A 171 2.79 -7.16 18.50
N CYS A 172 2.39 -6.09 19.20
CA CYS A 172 3.31 -5.14 19.82
C CYS A 172 4.02 -5.68 21.07
N ASN A 173 3.40 -6.56 21.84
CA ASN A 173 3.99 -7.10 23.07
C ASN A 173 5.11 -8.11 22.77
N ASP A 174 4.93 -8.99 21.79
CA ASP A 174 5.95 -10.00 21.45
C ASP A 174 7.19 -9.35 20.81
N SER A 175 7.01 -8.27 20.05
CA SER A 175 8.13 -7.47 19.51
C SER A 175 8.98 -6.82 20.63
N LYS A 176 8.36 -6.46 21.77
CA LYS A 176 9.06 -5.85 22.92
C LYS A 176 9.85 -6.87 23.75
N LEU A 177 9.39 -8.13 23.82
CA LEU A 177 10.11 -9.20 24.53
C LEU A 177 11.44 -9.58 23.85
N LEU A 178 11.59 -9.32 22.55
CA LEU A 178 12.80 -9.59 21.78
C LEU A 178 13.96 -8.59 22.01
N ASN A 179 13.72 -7.50 22.74
CA ASN A 179 14.70 -6.41 22.92
C ASN A 179 15.51 -6.46 24.24
N TRP A 180 15.45 -7.54 25.02
CA TRP A 180 16.23 -7.64 26.27
C TRP A 180 17.65 -8.15 26.01
N PRO A 181 18.73 -7.40 26.32
CA PRO A 181 20.06 -7.95 26.32
C PRO A 181 20.18 -8.87 27.55
N VAL A 182 20.07 -10.17 27.35
CA VAL A 182 20.31 -11.14 28.42
C VAL A 182 21.80 -11.10 28.77
N MET A 183 22.12 -10.43 29.87
CA MET A 183 23.36 -10.63 30.61
C MET A 183 23.17 -11.89 31.46
N GLU A 184 23.65 -13.03 30.97
CA GLU A 184 23.72 -14.26 31.75
C GLU A 184 24.86 -14.14 32.78
N ASN A 185 24.49 -14.02 34.06
CA ASN A 185 25.37 -14.20 35.20
C ASN A 185 24.81 -15.33 36.08
N GLY A 186 25.50 -16.47 36.10
CA GLY A 186 25.80 -17.29 37.29
C GLY A 186 24.75 -18.22 37.92
N ASN A 187 25.13 -19.52 37.93
CA ASN A 187 24.75 -20.62 38.86
C ASN A 187 23.29 -21.13 38.81
N ASP A 188 22.96 -22.43 38.83
CA ASP A 188 23.64 -23.64 39.33
C ASP A 188 23.22 -24.93 38.58
N SER A 189 24.16 -25.88 38.58
CA SER A 189 24.11 -27.35 38.44
C SER A 189 22.83 -28.10 37.99
N SER A 190 22.92 -28.90 36.90
CA SER A 190 23.18 -30.36 36.99
C SER A 190 23.03 -31.12 35.65
N THR A 191 24.17 -31.52 35.07
CA THR A 191 24.53 -32.80 34.40
C THR A 191 23.59 -33.52 33.42
N THR A 192 23.99 -33.53 32.13
CA THR A 192 24.37 -34.69 31.26
C THR A 192 24.29 -34.19 29.79
N GLY A 193 25.27 -34.23 28.90
CA GLY A 193 26.60 -34.81 28.81
C GLY A 193 26.86 -35.00 27.29
N ALA A 194 27.52 -34.03 26.64
CA ALA A 194 28.13 -34.17 25.31
C ALA A 194 29.12 -33.02 25.03
N ASP A 195 30.33 -33.22 25.54
CA ASP A 195 31.66 -32.88 25.00
C ASP A 195 31.89 -31.60 24.16
N VAL A 196 32.73 -30.75 24.72
CA VAL A 196 33.51 -29.70 24.05
C VAL A 196 34.80 -30.32 23.50
N TRP A 197 35.16 -30.05 22.24
CA TRP A 197 36.55 -30.13 21.79
C TRP A 197 36.87 -29.14 20.65
N ASN A 198 37.92 -28.32 20.83
CA ASN A 198 38.53 -27.36 19.88
C ASN A 198 37.80 -26.05 19.52
N GLY A 199 37.14 -25.36 20.46
CA GLY A 199 36.86 -23.92 20.31
C GLY A 199 36.00 -23.50 19.10
N ILE A 200 35.27 -24.43 18.49
CA ILE A 200 34.30 -24.17 17.43
C ILE A 200 32.95 -24.66 17.96
N SER A 201 32.11 -23.72 18.38
CA SER A 201 30.71 -24.01 18.67
C SER A 201 29.99 -24.34 17.37
N THR A 202 29.84 -25.63 17.04
CA THR A 202 28.80 -26.09 16.10
C THR A 202 27.48 -26.21 16.86
N GLY A 203 27.09 -25.13 17.53
CA GLY A 203 25.71 -24.92 17.93
C GLY A 203 25.05 -24.25 16.75
N THR A 204 24.02 -24.88 16.18
CA THR A 204 23.05 -24.19 15.32
C THR A 204 22.68 -22.91 16.05
N LYS A 205 23.20 -21.78 15.57
CA LYS A 205 22.80 -20.46 16.06
C LYS A 205 21.27 -20.50 16.10
N PRO A 206 20.60 -20.26 17.23
CA PRO A 206 19.15 -20.09 17.20
C PRO A 206 18.91 -19.08 16.10
N GLN A 207 18.21 -19.49 15.03
CA GLN A 207 17.79 -18.53 14.03
C GLN A 207 17.07 -17.44 14.82
N PRO A 208 17.43 -16.16 14.66
CA PRO A 208 16.60 -15.10 15.21
C PRO A 208 15.20 -15.39 14.67
N MET A 209 14.24 -15.66 15.55
CA MET A 209 12.84 -15.72 15.13
C MET A 209 12.59 -14.42 14.37
N THR A 210 12.36 -14.54 13.07
CA THR A 210 12.13 -13.40 12.19
C THR A 210 10.88 -12.69 12.71
N ASP A 211 10.89 -11.36 12.81
CA ASP A 211 9.74 -10.58 13.32
C ASP A 211 8.46 -10.75 12.48
N ASP A 212 8.56 -11.47 11.36
CA ASP A 212 7.57 -11.71 10.32
C ASP A 212 6.47 -12.72 10.69
N TRP A 213 6.46 -13.26 11.92
CA TRP A 213 5.58 -14.37 12.34
C TRP A 213 4.08 -14.15 12.11
N TRP A 214 3.63 -12.88 12.15
CA TRP A 214 2.21 -12.51 12.06
C TRP A 214 1.78 -12.08 10.67
N TYR A 215 2.71 -11.87 9.73
CA TYR A 215 2.40 -11.25 8.42
C TYR A 215 1.43 -12.10 7.61
N GLU A 216 1.66 -13.41 7.55
CA GLU A 216 0.85 -14.33 6.78
C GLU A 216 -0.58 -14.39 7.34
N ASP A 217 -0.72 -14.51 8.66
CA ASP A 217 -2.01 -14.60 9.33
C ASP A 217 -2.91 -13.40 9.06
N VAL A 218 -2.38 -12.18 9.21
CA VAL A 218 -3.19 -10.97 8.99
C VAL A 218 -3.38 -10.65 7.51
N SER A 219 -2.61 -11.28 6.63
CA SER A 219 -2.70 -11.04 5.20
C SER A 219 -3.98 -11.59 4.57
N PHE A 220 -4.81 -12.33 5.29
CA PHE A 220 -6.11 -12.79 4.79
C PHE A 220 -7.23 -11.77 5.01
N LEU A 221 -7.01 -10.76 5.86
CA LEU A 221 -7.96 -9.68 6.11
C LEU A 221 -8.18 -8.84 4.84
N SER A 222 -9.42 -8.38 4.65
CA SER A 222 -9.74 -7.38 3.62
C SER A 222 -8.96 -6.09 3.83
N LEU A 223 -8.75 -5.33 2.75
CA LEU A 223 -7.98 -4.07 2.81
C LEU A 223 -8.52 -3.10 3.89
N PRO A 224 -9.83 -2.88 4.06
CA PRO A 224 -10.34 -1.99 5.12
C PRO A 224 -9.96 -2.44 6.54
N LEU A 225 -10.08 -3.74 6.84
CA LEU A 225 -9.74 -4.27 8.16
C LEU A 225 -8.23 -4.31 8.37
N TYR A 226 -7.48 -4.72 7.35
CA TYR A 226 -6.02 -4.72 7.35
C TYR A 226 -5.46 -3.30 7.58
N LYS A 227 -5.98 -2.28 6.88
CA LYS A 227 -5.62 -0.87 7.08
C LYS A 227 -5.78 -0.44 8.54
N ARG A 228 -6.94 -0.71 9.14
CA ARG A 228 -7.22 -0.35 10.54
C ARG A 228 -6.32 -1.11 11.50
N LEU A 229 -6.03 -2.38 11.23
CA LEU A 229 -5.09 -3.17 12.03
C LEU A 229 -3.67 -2.59 11.98
N ILE A 230 -3.15 -2.27 10.79
CA ILE A 230 -1.83 -1.66 10.64
C ILE A 230 -1.75 -0.32 11.41
N GLN A 231 -2.77 0.51 11.33
CA GLN A 231 -2.84 1.77 12.07
C GLN A 231 -2.85 1.55 13.59
N ALA A 232 -3.59 0.55 14.09
CA ALA A 232 -3.61 0.21 15.50
C ALA A 232 -2.26 -0.36 15.99
N VAL A 233 -1.61 -1.18 15.17
CA VAL A 233 -0.27 -1.73 15.42
C VAL A 233 0.78 -0.60 15.45
N GLU A 234 0.71 0.35 14.53
CA GLU A 234 1.55 1.55 14.52
C GLU A 234 1.35 2.40 15.78
N ALA A 235 0.09 2.66 16.16
CA ALA A 235 -0.26 3.38 17.39
C ALA A 235 0.20 2.65 18.66
N GLY A 236 0.27 1.32 18.62
CA GLY A 236 0.82 0.47 19.69
C GLY A 236 2.35 0.53 19.85
N GLY A 237 3.04 1.26 18.98
CA GLY A 237 4.48 1.46 19.01
C GLY A 237 5.29 0.37 18.33
N MET A 238 4.70 -0.34 17.36
CA MET A 238 5.43 -1.30 16.54
C MET A 238 6.56 -0.63 15.76
N ARG A 239 7.69 -1.34 15.60
CA ARG A 239 8.82 -0.84 14.81
C ARG A 239 8.41 -0.62 13.34
N PRO A 240 8.82 0.49 12.71
CA PRO A 240 8.45 0.79 11.33
C PRO A 240 8.98 -0.28 10.35
N GLU A 241 10.09 -0.96 10.65
CA GLU A 241 10.62 -2.07 9.85
C GLU A 241 9.63 -3.23 9.76
N ASN A 242 8.98 -3.56 10.88
CA ASN A 242 8.01 -4.66 10.95
C ASN A 242 6.70 -4.29 10.24
N ILE A 243 6.26 -3.04 10.40
CA ILE A 243 5.11 -2.49 9.66
C ILE A 243 5.38 -2.53 8.15
N SER A 244 6.57 -2.09 7.74
CA SER A 244 7.00 -2.15 6.34
C SER A 244 7.04 -3.59 5.83
N GLY A 245 7.56 -4.55 6.62
CA GLY A 245 7.59 -5.96 6.27
C GLY A 245 6.18 -6.54 6.01
N ALA A 246 5.25 -6.27 6.93
CA ALA A 246 3.85 -6.70 6.79
C ALA A 246 3.19 -6.11 5.52
N LEU A 247 3.38 -4.81 5.27
CA LEU A 247 2.84 -4.13 4.09
C LEU A 247 3.45 -4.66 2.79
N VAL A 248 4.77 -4.92 2.78
CA VAL A 248 5.45 -5.54 1.63
C VAL A 248 4.90 -6.93 1.35
N PHE A 249 4.65 -7.72 2.40
CA PHE A 249 4.06 -9.05 2.28
C PHE A 249 2.66 -8.98 1.68
N TYR A 250 1.79 -8.10 2.22
CA TYR A 250 0.43 -7.89 1.72
C TYR A 250 0.42 -7.42 0.25
N ALA A 251 1.27 -6.44 -0.08
CA ALA A 251 1.40 -5.92 -1.44
C ALA A 251 1.80 -7.01 -2.45
N LYS A 252 2.80 -7.84 -2.10
CA LYS A 252 3.23 -8.95 -2.97
C LYS A 252 2.14 -9.99 -3.19
N LYS A 253 1.27 -10.22 -2.21
CA LYS A 253 0.16 -11.18 -2.29
C LYS A 253 -0.96 -10.68 -3.19
N TYR A 254 -1.32 -9.39 -3.10
CA TYR A 254 -2.51 -8.83 -3.77
C TYR A 254 -2.24 -7.90 -4.95
N VAL A 255 -0.97 -7.57 -5.25
CA VAL A 255 -0.58 -6.77 -6.43
C VAL A 255 0.29 -7.63 -7.37
N PRO A 256 -0.32 -8.42 -8.28
CA PRO A 256 0.38 -9.42 -9.09
C PRO A 256 1.52 -8.85 -9.96
N LEU A 257 1.38 -7.61 -10.41
CA LEU A 257 2.37 -6.90 -11.24
C LEU A 257 3.72 -6.71 -10.52
N MET A 258 3.75 -6.81 -9.19
CA MET A 258 4.98 -6.76 -8.40
C MET A 258 5.82 -8.05 -8.49
N ASN A 259 5.19 -9.17 -8.84
CA ASN A 259 5.81 -10.49 -8.91
C ASN A 259 6.29 -10.87 -10.33
N ARG A 260 6.00 -10.05 -11.36
CA ARG A 260 6.54 -10.24 -12.70
C ARG A 260 8.00 -9.78 -12.77
N GLN A 261 8.86 -10.59 -12.18
CA GLN A 261 10.24 -10.68 -12.63
C GLN A 261 10.21 -11.17 -14.08
N SER A 262 10.98 -10.52 -14.94
CA SER A 262 11.23 -10.94 -16.32
C SER A 262 11.62 -12.43 -16.40
N SER A 263 10.69 -13.28 -16.83
CA SER A 263 10.98 -14.53 -17.50
C SER A 263 9.75 -14.95 -18.32
N PHE A 264 9.91 -14.99 -19.63
CA PHE A 264 9.04 -15.82 -20.46
C PHE A 264 9.23 -17.26 -19.99
N LYS A 265 8.13 -17.92 -19.63
CA LYS A 265 8.02 -19.28 -19.05
C LYS A 265 8.17 -19.31 -17.52
N ASP A 266 7.03 -19.26 -16.83
CA ASP A 266 6.56 -20.44 -16.11
C ASP A 266 5.06 -20.31 -15.81
N VAL A 267 4.29 -21.29 -16.31
CA VAL A 267 2.87 -21.45 -16.02
C VAL A 267 2.82 -22.51 -14.93
N THR A 268 2.79 -22.08 -13.68
CA THR A 268 2.43 -22.97 -12.57
C THR A 268 1.30 -22.38 -11.75
N HIS A 269 0.21 -23.14 -11.76
CA HIS A 269 -1.04 -22.98 -11.06
C HIS A 269 -0.89 -22.45 -9.62
N VAL A 270 -1.39 -21.24 -9.37
CA VAL A 270 -1.89 -20.84 -8.04
C VAL A 270 -3.39 -20.66 -8.18
N LYS A 271 -4.12 -21.24 -7.23
CA LYS A 271 -5.58 -21.41 -7.23
C LYS A 271 -6.34 -20.10 -7.54
N SER A 272 -7.37 -20.28 -8.36
CA SER A 272 -8.40 -19.34 -8.79
C SER A 272 -8.92 -18.43 -7.67
N GLY A 273 -8.39 -17.22 -7.59
CA GLY A 273 -9.12 -16.03 -7.17
C GLY A 273 -9.29 -15.15 -8.40
N SER A 274 -10.46 -14.53 -8.59
CA SER A 274 -10.68 -13.55 -9.66
C SER A 274 -9.53 -12.55 -9.67
N THR A 275 -8.84 -12.39 -10.80
CA THR A 275 -7.82 -11.35 -10.92
C THR A 275 -8.50 -10.00 -10.62
N PRO A 276 -8.08 -9.26 -9.57
CA PRO A 276 -8.72 -8.00 -9.20
C PRO A 276 -8.65 -7.04 -10.38
N SER A 277 -9.69 -6.23 -10.57
CA SER A 277 -9.75 -5.23 -11.64
C SER A 277 -8.53 -4.30 -11.55
N GLU A 278 -8.06 -3.75 -12.66
CA GLU A 278 -6.98 -2.75 -12.65
C GLU A 278 -7.31 -1.56 -11.73
N ALA A 279 -8.59 -1.19 -11.65
CA ALA A 279 -9.06 -0.15 -10.74
C ALA A 279 -8.89 -0.53 -9.26
N ASP A 280 -9.21 -1.78 -8.90
CA ASP A 280 -9.08 -2.29 -7.53
C ASP A 280 -7.61 -2.43 -7.15
N GLN A 281 -6.78 -2.90 -8.09
CA GLN A 281 -5.32 -2.97 -7.91
C GLN A 281 -4.72 -1.59 -7.70
N ARG A 282 -5.21 -0.57 -8.43
CA ARG A 282 -4.77 0.81 -8.28
C ARG A 282 -5.15 1.36 -6.90
N ALA A 283 -6.41 1.20 -6.49
CA ALA A 283 -6.88 1.65 -5.18
C ALA A 283 -6.09 0.98 -4.04
N LEU A 284 -5.91 -0.33 -4.12
CA LEU A 284 -5.10 -1.10 -3.19
C LEU A 284 -3.66 -0.59 -3.10
N LEU A 285 -3.01 -0.35 -4.26
CA LEU A 285 -1.65 0.16 -4.30
C LEU A 285 -1.54 1.54 -3.64
N GLU A 286 -2.46 2.46 -3.98
CA GLU A 286 -2.47 3.81 -3.42
C GLU A 286 -2.61 3.77 -1.89
N GLU A 287 -3.51 2.94 -1.37
CA GLU A 287 -3.71 2.71 0.07
C GLU A 287 -2.47 2.13 0.75
N ILE A 288 -1.81 1.14 0.16
CA ILE A 288 -0.56 0.59 0.69
C ILE A 288 0.53 1.67 0.78
N VAL A 289 0.64 2.53 -0.24
CA VAL A 289 1.64 3.62 -0.26
C VAL A 289 1.37 4.65 0.83
N GLU A 290 0.11 4.92 1.14
CA GLU A 290 -0.28 5.78 2.25
C GLU A 290 0.12 5.18 3.61
N LEU A 291 -0.03 3.85 3.77
CA LEU A 291 0.31 3.13 5.00
C LEU A 291 1.81 2.89 5.19
N LEU A 292 2.62 2.93 4.13
CA LEU A 292 4.06 2.70 4.27
C LEU A 292 4.69 3.71 5.24
N PRO A 293 5.62 3.27 6.12
CA PRO A 293 6.31 4.17 7.05
C PRO A 293 7.03 5.32 6.33
N LYS A 294 6.93 6.53 6.90
CA LYS A 294 7.56 7.74 6.35
C LYS A 294 9.07 7.80 6.66
N GLN A 295 9.53 6.98 7.60
CA GLN A 295 10.93 6.95 8.01
C GLN A 295 11.82 6.48 6.86
N LYS A 296 12.99 7.10 6.86
CA LYS A 296 14.01 7.01 5.84
C LYS A 296 14.76 5.68 5.94
N GLY A 297 14.74 4.87 4.87
CA GLY A 297 15.53 3.63 4.76
C GLY A 297 14.87 2.36 5.32
N VAL A 298 13.62 2.47 5.81
CA VAL A 298 12.88 1.34 6.40
C VAL A 298 12.40 0.34 5.35
N THR A 299 11.85 0.84 4.23
CA THR A 299 11.39 0.00 3.13
C THR A 299 12.49 -0.17 2.08
N GLU A 300 12.68 -1.40 1.59
CA GLU A 300 13.70 -1.69 0.58
C GLU A 300 13.51 -0.87 -0.70
N THR A 301 14.58 -0.21 -1.17
CA THR A 301 14.58 0.59 -2.40
C THR A 301 14.10 -0.21 -3.61
N ARG A 302 14.49 -1.49 -3.71
CA ARG A 302 14.08 -2.39 -4.80
C ARG A 302 12.57 -2.60 -4.83
N PHE A 303 11.95 -2.75 -3.67
CA PHE A 303 10.50 -2.88 -3.56
C PHE A 303 9.82 -1.57 -3.96
N LEU A 304 10.28 -0.42 -3.45
CA LEU A 304 9.73 0.90 -3.79
C LEU A 304 9.79 1.18 -5.29
N LEU A 305 10.90 0.84 -5.97
CA LEU A 305 11.03 1.00 -7.43
C LEU A 305 10.08 0.10 -8.21
N ARG A 306 9.88 -1.15 -7.77
CA ARG A 306 8.91 -2.06 -8.38
C ARG A 306 7.49 -1.55 -8.18
N LEU A 307 7.18 -1.08 -6.97
CA LEU A 307 5.88 -0.51 -6.64
C LEU A 307 5.61 0.75 -7.47
N LEU A 308 6.61 1.63 -7.65
CA LEU A 308 6.53 2.80 -8.53
C LEU A 308 6.25 2.41 -9.98
N ARG A 309 6.98 1.42 -10.51
CA ARG A 309 6.72 0.91 -11.87
C ARG A 309 5.28 0.40 -12.01
N THR A 310 4.79 -0.35 -11.02
CA THR A 310 3.41 -0.83 -11.00
C THR A 310 2.41 0.33 -10.92
N ALA A 311 2.67 1.33 -10.08
CA ALA A 311 1.85 2.54 -9.96
C ALA A 311 1.76 3.30 -11.30
N MET A 312 2.85 3.38 -12.06
CA MET A 312 2.84 3.98 -13.39
C MET A 312 2.03 3.17 -14.39
N MET A 313 2.15 1.84 -14.38
CA MET A 313 1.37 0.96 -15.28
C MET A 313 -0.13 1.03 -14.99
N LEU A 314 -0.52 1.07 -13.72
CA LEU A 314 -1.90 1.19 -13.27
C LEU A 314 -2.44 2.63 -13.31
N GLN A 315 -1.65 3.59 -13.79
CA GLN A 315 -2.02 5.02 -13.84
C GLN A 315 -2.48 5.56 -12.47
N ALA A 316 -1.76 5.23 -11.41
CA ALA A 316 -2.01 5.72 -10.07
C ALA A 316 -1.91 7.25 -9.98
N SER A 317 -2.52 7.81 -8.92
CA SER A 317 -2.56 9.25 -8.68
C SER A 317 -1.16 9.89 -8.75
N PRO A 318 -1.03 11.13 -9.26
CA PRO A 318 0.26 11.83 -9.29
C PRO A 318 0.90 11.94 -7.90
N ALA A 319 0.09 12.16 -6.85
CA ALA A 319 0.55 12.21 -5.47
C ALA A 319 1.19 10.89 -5.01
N CYS A 320 0.57 9.74 -5.34
CA CYS A 320 1.12 8.42 -5.04
C CYS A 320 2.49 8.21 -5.71
N ARG A 321 2.61 8.57 -7.00
CA ARG A 321 3.87 8.43 -7.76
C ARG A 321 4.98 9.31 -7.17
N LEU A 322 4.68 10.57 -6.89
CA LEU A 322 5.64 11.51 -6.28
C LEU A 322 6.08 11.06 -4.87
N ASN A 323 5.17 10.49 -4.08
CA ASN A 323 5.49 9.94 -2.76
C ASN A 323 6.49 8.77 -2.88
N LEU A 324 6.24 7.84 -3.79
CA LEU A 324 7.15 6.73 -4.06
C LEU A 324 8.52 7.19 -4.60
N GLU A 325 8.54 8.15 -5.53
CA GLU A 325 9.78 8.74 -6.06
C GLU A 325 10.60 9.39 -4.95
N GLY A 326 9.95 10.20 -4.10
CA GLY A 326 10.59 10.86 -2.97
C GLY A 326 11.16 9.89 -1.94
N ARG A 327 10.54 8.72 -1.77
CA ARG A 327 11.02 7.66 -0.87
C ARG A 327 12.13 6.83 -1.48
N ALA A 328 12.10 6.51 -2.77
CA ALA A 328 13.11 5.66 -3.42
C ALA A 328 14.40 6.44 -3.73
N HIS A 329 14.28 7.68 -4.20
CA HIS A 329 15.40 8.46 -4.74
C HIS A 329 16.59 8.65 -3.77
N PRO A 330 16.41 8.92 -2.46
CA PRO A 330 17.55 9.14 -1.56
C PRO A 330 18.42 7.90 -1.30
N TRP A 331 17.91 6.68 -1.55
CA TRP A 331 18.55 5.42 -1.17
C TRP A 331 19.11 4.65 -2.36
N LEU A 332 19.09 5.24 -3.55
CA LEU A 332 19.71 4.64 -4.71
C LEU A 332 21.23 4.73 -4.55
N THR A 333 21.86 3.58 -4.37
CA THR A 333 23.32 3.48 -4.49
C THR A 333 23.78 3.92 -5.88
N ASP A 334 25.03 4.34 -6.04
CA ASP A 334 25.54 4.74 -7.37
C ASP A 334 25.41 3.59 -8.38
N ILE A 335 25.54 2.34 -7.92
CA ILE A 335 25.34 1.12 -8.72
C ILE A 335 23.88 0.98 -9.16
N GLU A 336 22.91 1.17 -8.25
CA GLU A 336 21.48 1.09 -8.60
C GLU A 336 21.05 2.22 -9.52
N ARG A 337 21.56 3.45 -9.32
CA ARG A 337 21.36 4.56 -10.27
C ARG A 337 21.89 4.20 -11.64
N GLU A 338 23.10 3.64 -11.71
CA GLU A 338 23.67 3.22 -12.98
C GLU A 338 22.83 2.10 -13.63
N GLN A 339 22.37 1.11 -12.88
CA GLN A 339 21.51 0.04 -13.38
C GLN A 339 20.17 0.56 -13.93
N ILE A 340 19.49 1.45 -13.20
CA ILE A 340 18.24 2.06 -13.64
C ILE A 340 18.48 2.91 -14.89
N CYS A 341 19.54 3.73 -14.89
CA CYS A 341 19.84 4.61 -16.02
C CYS A 341 20.26 3.82 -17.27
N ARG A 342 20.83 2.62 -17.14
CA ARG A 342 21.10 1.72 -18.28
C ARG A 342 19.83 1.27 -19.00
N LEU A 343 18.66 1.31 -18.35
CA LEU A 343 17.38 1.01 -18.99
C LEU A 343 16.87 2.17 -19.87
N MET A 344 17.43 3.38 -19.73
CA MET A 344 17.06 4.54 -20.52
C MET A 344 17.59 4.40 -21.95
N ASN A 345 16.67 4.25 -22.91
CA ASN A 345 17.05 4.27 -24.32
C ASN A 345 17.26 5.71 -24.81
N CYS A 346 18.51 6.17 -24.75
CA CYS A 346 18.91 7.51 -25.14
C CYS A 346 18.61 7.85 -26.61
N GLN A 347 18.40 6.85 -27.48
CA GLN A 347 18.04 7.06 -28.90
C GLN A 347 16.58 7.51 -29.08
N LYS A 348 15.71 7.21 -28.12
CA LYS A 348 14.28 7.51 -28.18
C LYS A 348 13.89 8.76 -27.39
N LEU A 349 14.85 9.45 -26.80
CA LEU A 349 14.58 10.67 -26.03
C LEU A 349 14.20 11.83 -26.97
N SER A 350 13.22 12.62 -26.54
CA SER A 350 12.92 13.91 -27.18
C SER A 350 14.07 14.88 -26.93
N LEU A 351 14.18 15.94 -27.74
CA LEU A 351 15.21 16.98 -27.56
C LEU A 351 15.10 17.62 -26.16
N GLU A 352 13.89 17.88 -25.70
CA GLU A 352 13.62 18.42 -24.37
C GLU A 352 14.03 17.44 -23.25
N ALA A 353 13.72 16.14 -23.39
CA ALA A 353 14.17 15.14 -22.43
C ALA A 353 15.70 14.98 -22.42
N SER A 354 16.35 15.02 -23.59
CA SER A 354 17.81 14.97 -23.72
C SER A 354 18.49 16.17 -23.06
N THR A 355 17.95 17.38 -23.22
CA THR A 355 18.50 18.61 -22.61
C THR A 355 18.33 18.60 -21.09
N HIS A 356 17.16 18.21 -20.58
CA HIS A 356 16.95 18.01 -19.15
C HIS A 356 17.87 16.93 -18.57
N ALA A 357 18.05 15.80 -19.26
CA ALA A 357 18.95 14.74 -18.81
C ALA A 357 20.42 15.21 -18.80
N ALA A 358 20.86 15.95 -19.81
CA ALA A 358 22.23 16.47 -19.88
C ALA A 358 22.58 17.47 -18.76
N GLN A 359 21.58 18.20 -18.26
CA GLN A 359 21.73 19.18 -17.18
C GLN A 359 21.51 18.58 -15.78
N ASN A 360 21.11 17.30 -15.69
CA ASN A 360 20.79 16.68 -14.42
C ASN A 360 22.05 16.17 -13.70
N GLU A 361 22.50 16.91 -12.68
CA GLU A 361 23.68 16.57 -11.87
C GLU A 361 23.54 15.23 -11.11
N ARG A 362 22.33 14.68 -10.98
CA ARG A 362 22.07 13.42 -10.28
C ARG A 362 22.25 12.19 -11.16
N LEU A 363 22.34 12.36 -12.49
CA LEU A 363 22.58 11.24 -13.40
C LEU A 363 24.05 10.85 -13.39
N PRO A 364 24.38 9.53 -13.46
CA PRO A 364 25.75 9.10 -13.62
C PRO A 364 26.39 9.73 -14.86
N LEU A 365 27.63 10.20 -14.75
CA LEU A 365 28.35 10.87 -15.85
C LEU A 365 28.31 10.04 -17.15
N ARG A 366 28.46 8.72 -17.06
CA ARG A 366 28.38 7.79 -18.20
C ARG A 366 27.09 7.94 -19.00
N VAL A 367 25.97 8.17 -18.33
CA VAL A 367 24.64 8.31 -18.93
C VAL A 367 24.51 9.67 -19.60
N ILE A 368 24.98 10.73 -18.94
CA ILE A 368 25.03 12.09 -19.52
C ILE A 368 25.84 12.09 -20.82
N VAL A 369 27.01 11.43 -20.82
CA VAL A 369 27.83 11.30 -22.03
C VAL A 369 27.10 10.53 -23.13
N GLN A 370 26.37 9.46 -22.79
CA GLN A 370 25.58 8.71 -23.77
C GLN A 370 24.46 9.56 -24.39
N VAL A 371 23.72 10.33 -23.58
CA VAL A 371 22.68 11.26 -24.07
C VAL A 371 23.29 12.28 -25.04
N LEU A 372 24.40 12.92 -24.65
CA LEU A 372 25.08 13.89 -25.50
C LEU A 372 25.62 13.27 -26.80
N PHE A 373 26.13 12.04 -26.75
CA PHE A 373 26.62 11.33 -27.93
C PHE A 373 25.49 11.05 -28.94
N PHE A 374 24.31 10.62 -28.48
CA PHE A 374 23.17 10.40 -29.37
C PHE A 374 22.58 11.70 -29.93
N GLU A 375 22.56 12.78 -29.16
CA GLU A 375 22.20 14.10 -29.68
C GLU A 375 23.20 14.56 -30.75
N GLN A 376 24.50 14.35 -30.54
CA GLN A 376 25.52 14.68 -31.54
C GLN A 376 25.35 13.85 -32.83
N LEU A 377 24.99 12.58 -32.71
CA LEU A 377 24.65 11.72 -33.85
C LEU A 377 23.40 12.23 -34.58
N ARG A 378 22.31 12.56 -33.87
CA ARG A 378 21.07 13.10 -34.47
C ARG A 378 21.33 14.40 -35.21
N LEU A 379 22.10 15.31 -34.62
CA LEU A 379 22.51 16.55 -35.26
C LEU A 379 23.32 16.27 -36.52
N ARG A 380 24.30 15.37 -36.46
CA ARG A 380 25.10 14.98 -37.63
C ARG A 380 24.25 14.38 -38.74
N THR A 381 23.34 13.46 -38.43
CA THR A 381 22.44 12.84 -39.42
C THR A 381 21.49 13.86 -40.02
N SER A 382 20.98 14.81 -39.22
CA SER A 382 20.11 15.89 -39.71
C SER A 382 20.86 16.84 -40.64
N ILE A 383 22.10 17.19 -40.30
CA ILE A 383 22.99 18.01 -41.14
C ILE A 383 23.32 17.28 -42.44
N SER A 384 23.73 16.01 -42.38
CA SER A 384 24.00 15.22 -43.60
C SER A 384 22.76 15.00 -44.46
N GLY A 385 21.58 14.81 -43.84
CA GLY A 385 20.30 14.74 -44.55
C GLY A 385 19.95 16.07 -45.23
N TRP A 386 20.21 17.20 -44.56
CA TRP A 386 20.08 18.53 -45.16
C TRP A 386 21.00 18.71 -46.36
N PHE A 387 22.26 18.26 -46.28
CA PHE A 387 23.19 18.26 -47.41
C PHE A 387 22.72 17.37 -48.55
N PHE A 388 22.20 16.17 -48.29
CA PHE A 388 21.69 15.27 -49.33
C PHE A 388 20.39 15.78 -49.98
N VAL A 389 19.50 16.41 -49.21
CA VAL A 389 18.30 17.08 -49.76
C VAL A 389 18.70 18.32 -50.57
N SER A 390 19.72 19.05 -50.14
CA SER A 390 20.28 20.19 -50.88
C SER A 390 20.97 19.72 -52.17
N GLU A 391 21.77 18.65 -52.13
CA GLU A 391 22.42 18.05 -53.29
C GLU A 391 21.42 17.46 -54.28
N ASN A 392 20.32 16.82 -53.84
CA ASN A 392 19.30 16.32 -54.78
C ASN A 392 18.45 17.44 -55.40
N LEU A 393 18.29 18.57 -54.70
CA LEU A 393 17.65 19.76 -55.28
C LEU A 393 18.57 20.42 -56.32
N GLU A 394 19.90 20.37 -56.11
CA GLU A 394 20.91 20.82 -57.08
C GLU A 394 21.11 19.83 -58.24
N ASN A 395 20.96 18.52 -58.00
CA ASN A 395 21.22 17.48 -59.01
C ASN A 395 20.00 17.21 -59.92
N SER A 396 18.80 17.70 -59.57
CA SER A 396 17.64 17.68 -60.46
C SER A 396 17.73 18.69 -61.62
N GLN A 397 18.80 19.51 -61.69
CA GLN A 397 19.04 20.41 -62.83
C GLN A 397 20.01 19.86 -63.88
N ASN A 398 20.66 18.69 -63.67
CA ASN A 398 21.75 18.24 -64.53
C ASN A 398 21.59 16.84 -65.15
N PHE A 399 20.36 16.44 -65.53
CA PHE A 399 20.17 15.35 -66.50
C PHE A 399 19.19 15.78 -67.61
N SER A 400 19.74 16.34 -68.68
CA SER A 400 19.13 16.31 -70.01
C SER A 400 20.19 16.36 -71.11
N GLY A 401 20.23 15.29 -71.90
CA GLY A 401 20.90 15.14 -73.18
C GLY A 401 20.78 13.66 -73.59
N ALA A 402 19.98 13.22 -74.57
CA ALA A 402 19.32 13.92 -75.68
C ALA A 402 18.11 13.11 -76.19
N LEU A 403 16.98 13.78 -76.49
CA LEU A 403 16.24 13.79 -77.76
C LEU A 403 14.97 14.63 -77.54
N GLY A 404 14.75 15.65 -78.37
CA GLY A 404 13.76 16.70 -78.11
C GLY A 404 12.29 16.29 -78.29
N GLN A 405 11.39 17.04 -77.65
CA GLN A 405 10.57 18.06 -78.32
C GLN A 405 9.52 18.68 -77.36
N HIS A 406 9.37 20.00 -77.48
CA HIS A 406 8.19 20.84 -77.20
C HIS A 406 7.77 21.25 -75.77
N ALA A 407 7.84 22.58 -75.58
CA ALA A 407 6.82 23.49 -75.03
C ALA A 407 6.89 23.90 -73.54
N ASP A 408 7.56 25.04 -73.33
CA ASP A 408 7.12 26.29 -72.68
C ASP A 408 6.26 26.33 -71.39
N ASN A 409 6.73 27.24 -70.52
CA ASN A 409 6.02 28.01 -69.48
C ASN A 409 5.89 27.44 -68.06
N ALA A 410 6.99 27.49 -67.28
CA ALA A 410 6.94 27.69 -65.82
C ALA A 410 8.22 28.31 -65.20
N ALA A 411 9.02 29.04 -66.00
CA ALA A 411 10.27 29.66 -65.55
C ALA A 411 10.08 31.15 -65.19
N ARG A 412 9.46 31.45 -64.04
CA ARG A 412 9.57 32.82 -63.47
C ARG A 412 9.31 33.01 -61.98
N GLY A 413 9.30 31.93 -61.17
CA GLY A 413 8.99 32.02 -59.74
C GLY A 413 9.99 31.37 -58.76
N ARG A 414 11.04 30.67 -59.21
CA ARG A 414 11.89 29.85 -58.32
C ARG A 414 13.32 30.35 -58.12
N GLY A 415 13.82 31.27 -58.95
CA GLY A 415 15.18 31.82 -58.81
C GLY A 415 15.35 32.77 -57.62
N ALA A 416 14.31 33.54 -57.28
CA ALA A 416 14.37 34.51 -56.18
C ALA A 416 14.36 33.88 -54.77
N SER A 417 13.84 32.65 -54.63
CA SER A 417 13.73 32.00 -53.31
C SER A 417 15.00 31.27 -52.89
N VAL A 418 15.80 30.80 -53.85
CA VAL A 418 17.07 30.09 -53.57
C VAL A 418 18.16 31.08 -53.19
N GLU A 419 18.18 32.27 -53.79
CA GLU A 419 19.13 33.33 -53.40
C GLU A 419 18.81 33.89 -52.01
N ASP A 420 17.52 34.08 -51.67
CA ASP A 420 17.08 34.45 -50.31
C ASP A 420 17.45 33.38 -49.27
N MET A 421 17.30 32.09 -49.60
CA MET A 421 17.72 31.00 -48.71
C MET A 421 19.25 30.92 -48.57
N ARG A 422 20.00 31.16 -49.65
CA ARG A 422 21.47 31.20 -49.63
C ARG A 422 21.99 32.34 -48.76
N GLU A 423 21.37 33.52 -48.86
CA GLU A 423 21.71 34.68 -48.04
C GLU A 423 21.43 34.43 -46.56
N ARG A 424 20.28 33.82 -46.23
CA ARG A 424 19.91 33.46 -44.85
C ARG A 424 20.78 32.36 -44.25
N VAL A 425 21.22 31.39 -45.05
CA VAL A 425 22.20 30.38 -44.62
C VAL A 425 23.55 31.03 -44.33
N SER A 426 23.97 32.00 -45.15
CA SER A 426 25.22 32.74 -44.89
C SER A 426 25.13 33.59 -43.62
N GLU A 427 23.99 34.23 -43.35
CA GLU A 427 23.75 34.94 -42.08
C GLU A 427 23.78 34.00 -40.88
N LEU A 428 23.10 32.85 -40.95
CA LEU A 428 23.09 31.86 -39.87
C LEU A 428 24.47 31.24 -39.61
N GLU A 429 25.26 30.99 -40.64
CA GLU A 429 26.65 30.55 -40.49
C GLU A 429 27.51 31.61 -39.79
N LYS A 430 27.26 32.88 -40.09
CA LYS A 430 27.96 34.01 -39.46
C LYS A 430 27.55 34.15 -37.99
N GLU A 431 26.28 33.98 -37.66
CA GLU A 431 25.78 33.95 -36.29
C GLU A 431 26.33 32.75 -35.50
N CYS A 432 26.39 31.58 -36.11
CA CYS A 432 26.93 30.37 -35.48
C CYS A 432 28.44 30.50 -35.19
N ASN A 433 29.19 31.14 -36.09
CA ASN A 433 30.59 31.47 -35.87
C ASN A 433 30.78 32.53 -34.76
N SER A 434 29.92 33.56 -34.73
CA SER A 434 29.93 34.56 -33.66
C SER A 434 29.65 33.93 -32.29
N MET A 435 28.63 33.07 -32.21
CA MET A 435 28.26 32.35 -30.99
C MET A 435 29.36 31.40 -30.52
N LYS A 436 30.08 30.75 -31.45
CA LYS A 436 31.25 29.92 -31.15
C LYS A 436 32.41 30.75 -30.59
N GLU A 437 32.65 31.95 -31.11
CA GLU A 437 33.65 32.88 -30.56
C GLU A 437 33.24 33.40 -29.18
N GLU A 438 31.97 33.72 -28.96
CA GLU A 438 31.45 34.09 -27.64
C GLU A 438 31.54 32.95 -26.64
N PHE A 439 31.23 31.71 -27.05
CA PHE A 439 31.38 30.53 -26.21
C PHE A 439 32.85 30.30 -25.84
N GLN A 440 33.78 30.47 -26.79
CA GLN A 440 35.21 30.43 -26.48
C GLN A 440 35.66 31.55 -25.54
N LYS A 441 35.11 32.76 -25.68
CA LYS A 441 35.36 33.87 -24.75
C LYS A 441 34.82 33.54 -23.36
N MET A 442 33.58 33.05 -23.23
CA MET A 442 32.98 32.60 -21.98
C MET A 442 33.78 31.47 -21.30
N VAL A 443 34.24 30.48 -22.07
CA VAL A 443 35.07 29.37 -21.56
C VAL A 443 36.42 29.87 -21.06
N LYS A 444 37.04 30.85 -21.75
CA LYS A 444 38.28 31.51 -21.30
C LYS A 444 38.03 32.35 -20.04
N THR A 445 36.89 33.02 -19.91
CA THR A 445 36.50 33.79 -18.71
C THR A 445 36.20 32.88 -17.52
N LYS A 446 35.52 31.75 -17.71
CA LYS A 446 35.30 30.71 -16.68
C LYS A 446 36.60 30.04 -16.24
N ARG A 447 37.56 29.79 -17.16
CA ARG A 447 38.93 29.35 -16.78
C ARG A 447 39.66 30.41 -15.96
N ARG A 448 39.54 31.71 -16.31
CA ARG A 448 40.15 32.81 -15.55
C ARG A 448 39.55 32.96 -14.15
N TRP A 449 38.24 32.78 -13.99
CA TRP A 449 37.54 32.76 -12.69
C TRP A 449 37.89 31.51 -11.86
N ASN A 450 38.01 30.34 -12.47
CA ASN A 450 38.43 29.12 -11.76
C ASN A 450 39.89 29.18 -11.29
N ILE A 451 40.78 29.88 -12.01
CA ILE A 451 42.16 30.15 -11.56
C ILE A 451 42.18 31.19 -10.44
N PHE A 452 41.33 32.23 -10.50
CA PHE A 452 41.19 33.24 -9.45
C PHE A 452 40.60 32.67 -8.15
N CYS A 453 39.57 31.82 -8.25
CA CYS A 453 39.00 31.11 -7.10
C CYS A 453 39.98 30.12 -6.47
N ARG A 454 40.77 29.36 -7.26
CA ARG A 454 41.83 28.50 -6.72
C ARG A 454 42.93 29.27 -5.99
N ARG A 455 43.26 30.50 -6.39
CA ARG A 455 44.21 31.37 -5.68
C ARG A 455 43.64 31.94 -4.37
N LYS A 456 42.32 32.07 -4.23
CA LYS A 456 41.68 32.55 -2.99
C LYS A 456 41.46 31.43 -1.96
N SER A 457 41.33 30.17 -2.39
CA SER A 457 41.26 28.99 -1.52
C SER A 457 42.59 28.60 -0.86
N GLN A 458 43.72 29.15 -1.32
CA GLN A 458 45.06 28.80 -0.85
C GLN A 458 45.70 29.85 0.07
N CYS A 459 44.90 30.82 0.56
CA CYS A 459 45.29 31.80 1.58
C CYS A 459 44.62 31.59 2.95
N ASN A 460 43.98 30.44 3.21
CA ASN A 460 43.34 30.19 4.52
C ASN A 460 43.85 28.96 5.28
N SER A 461 45.12 28.61 5.08
CA SER A 461 45.79 27.62 5.92
C SER A 461 47.24 28.02 6.23
N LYS A 462 47.40 28.87 7.26
CA LYS A 462 48.53 28.82 8.22
C LYS A 462 48.45 29.91 9.30
N SER A 463 48.83 29.50 10.51
CA SER A 463 49.00 30.24 11.78
C SER A 463 47.71 30.49 12.58
N GLY A 464 47.58 30.18 13.87
CA GLY A 464 48.46 29.55 14.86
C GLY A 464 47.67 29.33 16.16
N LYS A 465 48.04 28.31 16.95
CA LYS A 465 47.68 28.15 18.38
C LYS A 465 48.57 29.10 19.22
N PRO A 466 48.21 29.55 20.46
CA PRO A 466 47.89 28.66 21.59
C PRO A 466 46.89 29.13 22.70
N SER A 467 46.45 28.12 23.47
CA SER A 467 46.07 27.99 24.90
C SER A 467 45.37 29.08 25.74
N GLU A 468 44.33 28.59 26.45
CA GLU A 468 43.91 28.79 27.86
C GLU A 468 43.31 30.13 28.37
N GLY A 469 42.13 29.99 29.01
CA GLY A 469 41.83 30.68 30.28
C GLY A 469 40.76 31.79 30.27
N ALA A 470 39.79 31.64 31.19
CA ALA A 470 38.96 32.68 31.81
C ALA A 470 37.62 33.14 31.16
N ARG A 471 36.55 32.61 31.76
CA ARG A 471 35.30 33.25 32.24
C ARG A 471 35.28 34.80 32.22
N CYS A 472 34.25 35.41 31.62
CA CYS A 472 33.26 36.28 32.29
C CYS A 472 32.36 37.05 31.32
N GLN A 473 31.16 37.32 31.83
CA GLN A 473 30.07 38.14 31.29
C GLN A 473 30.52 39.55 30.90
N THR A 474 29.88 40.15 29.89
CA THR A 474 29.36 41.54 29.94
C THR A 474 28.60 41.90 28.66
N VAL A 475 27.39 42.43 28.88
CA VAL A 475 26.58 43.21 27.94
C VAL A 475 27.16 44.64 27.90
N PRO A 476 27.02 45.39 26.79
CA PRO A 476 26.24 46.63 26.91
C PRO A 476 25.29 46.90 25.73
N LYS A 477 24.18 47.54 26.10
CA LYS A 477 23.18 48.23 25.26
C LYS A 477 23.65 49.65 24.90
N ILE A 478 22.82 50.33 24.08
CA ILE A 478 22.62 51.80 23.88
C ILE A 478 23.35 52.31 22.61
N ALA A 479 22.81 53.10 21.66
CA ALA A 479 21.60 53.94 21.49
C ALA A 479 21.33 54.17 19.98
N THR A 480 20.10 54.01 19.47
CA THR A 480 19.13 55.04 18.98
C THR A 480 19.58 56.13 17.98
N CYS A 481 18.87 56.21 16.85
CA CYS A 481 18.21 57.42 16.29
C CYS A 481 17.16 56.97 15.23
N GLN A 482 15.85 57.20 15.47
CA GLN A 482 14.98 58.26 14.89
C GLN A 482 14.66 58.02 13.39
N THR A 483 13.46 58.17 12.81
CA THR A 483 12.09 58.67 13.07
C THR A 483 11.30 58.26 11.77
N VAL A 484 9.98 58.12 11.63
CA VAL A 484 8.83 59.07 11.57
C VAL A 484 7.56 58.19 11.16
N PRO A 485 6.31 58.70 10.98
CA PRO A 485 5.21 58.74 11.95
C PRO A 485 3.93 57.92 11.59
N ARG A 486 3.03 57.84 12.58
CA ARG A 486 1.58 57.52 12.51
C ARG A 486 0.77 58.64 11.84
N ILE A 487 -0.36 58.29 11.19
CA ILE A 487 -1.71 58.93 11.19
C ILE A 487 -2.66 57.87 10.56
N ASN A 488 -3.87 57.50 10.99
CA ASN A 488 -4.75 57.72 12.15
C ASN A 488 -5.54 56.42 12.38
#